data_AF-A0AAV4I2C0-F1
#
_entry.id   AF-A0AAV4I2C0-F1
#
_cell.length_a   1.000
_cell.length_b   1.000
_cell.length_c   1.000
_cell.angle_alpha   90.00
_cell.angle_beta   90.00
_cell.angle_gamma   90.00
#
_symmetry.space_group_name_H-M   'P 1'
#
loop_
_entity.id
_entity.type
_entity.pdbx_description
1 polymer ?
#
loop_
_entity_poly.entity_id
_entity_poly.type
_entity_poly.pdbx_seq_one_letter_code
_entity_poly.pdbx_strand_id
1 'polypeptide(L)'
;MIPDCEDDVDNDDDDDDDDDDDNDDDDDDDNNEDDDNADDDDDDDDDDDDDDGSVHDGRIYVFRGRHIYTMSAQGPVNRRLIRQVFPGAPSKPGAAVYDRYTRKFYIFKGRRYWRFTANRKDPGYPKTLPPDFRGTRAAFQGRDGGLYLFKGRDYTRWAESLTRHASGYPRKAATYWQGLPPNIEAAFRAYDGYYYVFKYQRYWRFNSLARMSPGFPKSIRPVWLNCRRPSRMQQGGPELSYLTQEMRQSPTSD
;
A
#
# COMPACT_ATOMS: atom_id res chain seq x y z
N MET A 1 -4.52 0.06 -11.57
CA MET A 1 -5.95 -0.21 -11.32
C MET A 1 -6.03 -1.65 -10.89
N ILE A 2 -6.43 -1.98 -9.66
CA ILE A 2 -7.00 -3.31 -9.41
C ILE A 2 -8.39 -3.28 -10.07
N PRO A 3 -8.57 -3.85 -11.26
CA PRO A 3 -9.86 -3.77 -11.94
C PRO A 3 -10.85 -4.62 -11.18
N ASP A 4 -12.12 -4.21 -11.15
CA ASP A 4 -13.17 -5.17 -10.82
C ASP A 4 -13.23 -6.20 -11.96
N CYS A 5 -13.82 -7.38 -11.71
CA CYS A 5 -13.83 -8.44 -12.73
C CYS A 5 -14.54 -8.03 -14.05
N GLU A 6 -15.22 -6.89 -14.04
CA GLU A 6 -16.11 -6.37 -15.09
C GLU A 6 -15.51 -5.22 -15.91
N ASP A 7 -14.32 -4.69 -15.57
CA ASP A 7 -13.70 -3.54 -16.27
C ASP A 7 -13.01 -3.92 -17.61
N ASP A 8 -13.52 -4.91 -18.35
CA ASP A 8 -13.08 -5.20 -19.73
C ASP A 8 -14.01 -4.50 -20.77
N VAL A 9 -14.58 -3.34 -20.44
CA VAL A 9 -15.34 -2.53 -21.42
C VAL A 9 -14.76 -1.11 -21.44
N ASP A 10 -14.04 -0.81 -22.52
CA ASP A 10 -13.67 0.54 -22.92
C ASP A 10 -14.90 1.46 -22.80
N ASN A 11 -14.87 2.40 -21.86
CA ASN A 11 -15.74 3.57 -21.79
C ASN A 11 -14.98 4.62 -20.97
N ASP A 12 -14.00 5.24 -21.62
CA ASP A 12 -13.45 6.53 -21.21
C ASP A 12 -14.52 7.59 -21.51
N ASP A 13 -15.50 7.72 -20.61
CA ASP A 13 -16.42 8.85 -20.54
C ASP A 13 -17.10 8.73 -19.17
N ASP A 14 -16.64 9.49 -18.19
CA ASP A 14 -17.50 10.12 -17.19
C ASP A 14 -16.67 11.20 -16.47
N ASP A 15 -16.95 12.43 -16.91
CA ASP A 15 -16.79 13.66 -16.16
C ASP A 15 -17.28 13.49 -14.71
N ASP A 16 -16.54 14.02 -13.75
CA ASP A 16 -17.15 14.62 -12.56
C ASP A 16 -16.17 15.63 -11.97
N ASP A 17 -16.45 16.89 -12.29
CA ASP A 17 -16.07 18.08 -11.54
C ASP A 17 -16.37 17.86 -10.05
N ASP A 18 -15.38 18.11 -9.19
CA ASP A 18 -15.62 18.54 -7.82
C ASP A 18 -14.42 19.40 -7.38
N ASP A 19 -14.61 20.71 -7.56
CA ASP A 19 -13.90 21.77 -6.88
C ASP A 19 -13.89 21.53 -5.37
N ASP A 20 -12.71 21.38 -4.78
CA ASP A 20 -12.49 21.65 -3.36
C ASP A 20 -11.32 22.65 -3.28
N ASP A 21 -11.70 23.92 -3.31
CA ASP A 21 -10.90 25.07 -2.86
C ASP A 21 -10.39 24.87 -1.43
N ASP A 22 -9.13 24.49 -1.26
CA ASP A 22 -8.38 24.74 -0.03
C ASP A 22 -7.47 25.95 -0.28
N ASN A 23 -8.03 27.15 -0.09
CA ASN A 23 -7.29 28.39 0.13
C ASN A 23 -6.47 28.27 1.41
N ASP A 24 -5.16 28.07 1.28
CA ASP A 24 -4.18 28.45 2.31
C ASP A 24 -3.47 29.72 1.80
N ASP A 25 -4.03 30.88 2.17
CA ASP A 25 -3.37 32.17 2.11
C ASP A 25 -2.19 32.18 3.10
N ASP A 26 -0.96 32.21 2.58
CA ASP A 26 0.21 32.70 3.32
C ASP A 26 0.96 33.66 2.38
N ASP A 27 0.52 34.92 2.39
CA ASP A 27 1.31 36.08 1.97
C ASP A 27 2.43 36.33 3.00
N ASP A 28 3.69 36.32 2.55
CA ASP A 28 4.72 37.24 3.05
C ASP A 28 5.81 37.38 1.99
N ASP A 29 5.78 38.54 1.33
CA ASP A 29 6.81 39.12 0.46
C ASP A 29 8.15 39.29 1.19
N ASP A 30 9.27 38.95 0.53
CA ASP A 30 10.16 39.92 -0.13
C ASP A 30 11.61 39.40 -0.29
N ASN A 31 12.03 39.35 -1.56
CA ASN A 31 13.35 39.72 -2.14
C ASN A 31 14.65 39.14 -1.55
N ASN A 32 15.40 38.34 -2.33
CA ASN A 32 16.36 38.86 -3.32
C ASN A 32 17.12 37.73 -4.06
N GLU A 33 17.15 37.86 -5.39
CA GLU A 33 18.16 37.47 -6.41
C GLU A 33 19.20 36.37 -6.10
N ASP A 34 19.18 35.27 -6.85
CA ASP A 34 20.22 34.95 -7.84
C ASP A 34 19.87 33.64 -8.60
N ASP A 35 20.09 33.69 -9.92
CA ASP A 35 19.72 32.71 -10.95
C ASP A 35 20.37 31.32 -10.77
N ASP A 36 19.61 30.26 -11.12
CA ASP A 36 19.96 29.28 -12.17
C ASP A 36 19.16 27.96 -12.03
N ASN A 37 18.18 27.78 -12.93
CA ASN A 37 17.52 26.53 -13.35
C ASN A 37 17.15 25.49 -12.27
N ALA A 38 15.92 25.57 -11.78
CA ALA A 38 15.17 24.39 -11.37
C ALA A 38 14.29 23.97 -12.55
N ASP A 39 14.52 22.77 -13.06
CA ASP A 39 13.59 22.10 -13.96
C ASP A 39 12.25 21.96 -13.23
N ASP A 40 11.24 22.68 -13.73
CA ASP A 40 9.83 22.47 -13.41
C ASP A 40 9.42 21.10 -13.97
N ASP A 41 9.63 20.05 -13.18
CA ASP A 41 8.89 18.80 -13.32
C ASP A 41 7.55 18.99 -12.58
N ASP A 42 6.58 19.54 -13.32
CA ASP A 42 5.16 19.34 -13.08
C ASP A 42 4.88 17.83 -13.15
N ASP A 43 5.07 17.13 -12.02
CA ASP A 43 4.54 15.78 -11.83
C ASP A 43 3.01 15.89 -11.66
N ASP A 44 2.31 15.98 -12.80
CA ASP A 44 0.92 15.53 -12.93
C ASP A 44 0.88 14.03 -12.58
N ASP A 45 0.83 13.73 -11.29
CA ASP A 45 0.63 12.40 -10.71
C ASP A 45 -0.86 12.00 -10.91
N ASP A 46 -1.27 11.77 -12.17
CA ASP A 46 -2.46 10.99 -12.53
C ASP A 46 -2.19 9.47 -12.33
N ASP A 47 -1.56 9.10 -11.22
CA ASP A 47 -1.43 7.71 -10.76
C ASP A 47 -2.64 7.41 -9.86
N ASP A 48 -3.83 7.29 -10.46
CA ASP A 48 -5.11 7.04 -9.75
C ASP A 48 -5.27 5.59 -9.22
N ASP A 49 -4.14 4.92 -9.02
CA ASP A 49 -4.01 3.47 -8.82
C ASP A 49 -3.28 3.10 -7.52
N ASP A 50 -3.52 3.87 -6.45
CA ASP A 50 -3.04 3.57 -5.11
C ASP A 50 -3.85 2.41 -4.48
N ASP A 51 -3.46 1.19 -4.83
CA ASP A 51 -3.95 -0.04 -4.23
C ASP A 51 -2.97 -0.56 -3.16
N ASP A 52 -3.18 -0.24 -1.87
CA ASP A 52 -2.29 -0.69 -0.77
C ASP A 52 -2.90 -1.82 0.09
N GLY A 53 -2.07 -2.74 0.62
CA GLY A 53 -2.49 -3.88 1.43
C GLY A 53 -1.87 -3.91 2.83
N SER A 54 -2.66 -4.15 3.88
CA SER A 54 -2.17 -4.25 5.28
C SER A 54 -2.85 -5.36 6.06
N VAL A 55 -2.14 -6.04 6.96
CA VAL A 55 -2.68 -7.15 7.76
C VAL A 55 -2.94 -6.71 9.21
N HIS A 56 -4.20 -6.72 9.67
CA HIS A 56 -4.59 -6.41 11.05
C HIS A 56 -5.77 -7.30 11.49
N ASP A 57 -5.76 -7.79 12.74
CA ASP A 57 -6.81 -8.65 13.32
C ASP A 57 -7.19 -9.89 12.47
N GLY A 58 -6.21 -10.53 11.82
CA GLY A 58 -6.51 -11.69 10.96
C GLY A 58 -7.25 -11.29 9.68
N ARG A 59 -7.10 -10.06 9.22
CA ARG A 59 -7.74 -9.54 8.01
C ARG A 59 -6.72 -8.80 7.17
N ILE A 60 -6.81 -8.98 5.85
CA ILE A 60 -6.09 -8.17 4.88
C ILE A 60 -7.01 -7.01 4.53
N TYR A 61 -6.56 -5.79 4.80
CA TYR A 61 -7.19 -4.56 4.38
C TYR A 61 -6.58 -4.12 3.07
N VAL A 62 -7.43 -3.75 2.10
CA VAL A 62 -7.00 -3.19 0.82
C VAL A 62 -7.54 -1.78 0.71
N PHE A 63 -6.69 -0.82 0.42
CA PHE A 63 -7.06 0.57 0.15
C PHE A 63 -7.11 0.74 -1.36
N ARG A 64 -8.15 1.36 -1.90
CA ARG A 64 -8.24 1.76 -3.31
C ARG A 64 -8.92 3.11 -3.39
N GLY A 65 -8.20 4.11 -3.87
CA GLY A 65 -8.68 5.48 -3.88
C GLY A 65 -9.19 5.94 -2.50
N ARG A 66 -10.47 6.35 -2.40
CA ARG A 66 -11.07 6.78 -1.12
C ARG A 66 -11.63 5.65 -0.26
N HIS A 67 -11.50 4.40 -0.70
CA HIS A 67 -12.15 3.24 -0.10
C HIS A 67 -11.17 2.28 0.56
N ILE A 68 -11.67 1.57 1.56
CA ILE A 68 -11.01 0.43 2.20
C ILE A 68 -11.94 -0.78 2.11
N TYR A 69 -11.34 -1.93 1.82
CA TYR A 69 -11.96 -3.23 1.68
C TYR A 69 -11.33 -4.20 2.67
N THR A 70 -12.04 -5.27 3.00
CA THR A 70 -11.42 -6.46 3.60
C THR A 70 -11.33 -7.57 2.56
N MET A 71 -10.21 -8.28 2.47
CA MET A 71 -10.15 -9.50 1.67
C MET A 71 -10.90 -10.67 2.32
N SER A 72 -11.60 -11.41 1.47
CA SER A 72 -12.19 -12.72 1.76
C SER A 72 -11.73 -13.73 0.72
N ALA A 73 -12.08 -15.02 0.90
CA ALA A 73 -11.82 -16.04 -0.13
C ALA A 73 -12.55 -15.76 -1.45
N GLN A 74 -13.57 -14.90 -1.45
CA GLN A 74 -14.34 -14.50 -2.63
C GLN A 74 -13.82 -13.21 -3.26
N GLY A 75 -12.71 -12.65 -2.76
CA GLY A 75 -12.17 -11.36 -3.19
C GLY A 75 -12.45 -10.23 -2.20
N PRO A 76 -12.27 -8.96 -2.61
CA PRO A 76 -12.54 -7.79 -1.79
C PRO A 76 -14.01 -7.71 -1.38
N VAL A 77 -14.28 -7.45 -0.10
CA VAL A 77 -15.62 -7.28 0.46
C VAL A 77 -15.64 -6.10 1.43
N ASN A 78 -16.82 -5.72 1.91
CA ASN A 78 -17.01 -4.67 2.93
C ASN A 78 -16.38 -3.31 2.54
N ARG A 79 -16.68 -2.83 1.33
CA ARG A 79 -16.28 -1.49 0.86
C ARG A 79 -16.78 -0.42 1.81
N ARG A 80 -15.88 0.40 2.34
CA ARG A 80 -16.20 1.55 3.21
C ARG A 80 -15.30 2.72 2.84
N LEU A 81 -15.72 3.95 3.17
CA LEU A 81 -14.84 5.11 3.07
C LEU A 81 -13.72 5.02 4.10
N ILE A 82 -12.48 5.33 3.69
CA ILE A 82 -11.31 5.31 4.58
C ILE A 82 -11.56 6.21 5.80
N ARG A 83 -12.08 7.42 5.59
CA ARG A 83 -12.36 8.39 6.66
C ARG A 83 -13.46 7.93 7.64
N GLN A 84 -14.34 7.00 7.24
CA GLN A 84 -15.32 6.40 8.16
C GLN A 84 -14.70 5.33 9.05
N VAL A 85 -13.68 4.61 8.56
CA VAL A 85 -12.96 3.60 9.34
C VAL A 85 -11.90 4.25 10.21
N PHE A 86 -11.13 5.18 9.64
CA PHE A 86 -10.05 5.92 10.28
C PHE A 86 -10.33 7.43 10.20
N PRO A 87 -11.11 7.99 11.13
CA PRO A 87 -11.39 9.42 11.16
C PRO A 87 -10.11 10.26 11.16
N GLY A 88 -10.01 11.21 10.22
CA GLY A 88 -8.84 12.07 10.03
C GLY A 88 -7.69 11.46 9.21
N ALA A 89 -7.90 10.29 8.59
CA ALA A 89 -7.00 9.74 7.58
C ALA A 89 -7.09 10.49 6.24
N PRO A 90 -6.04 10.44 5.40
CA PRO A 90 -6.08 11.01 4.07
C PRO A 90 -7.04 10.21 3.15
N SER A 91 -7.53 10.86 2.09
CA SER A 91 -8.07 10.19 0.90
C SER A 91 -6.93 9.63 0.06
N LYS A 92 -7.12 8.55 -0.72
CA LYS A 92 -6.13 8.01 -1.67
C LYS A 92 -4.71 7.86 -1.04
N PRO A 93 -4.51 6.94 -0.09
CA PRO A 93 -3.22 6.77 0.56
C PRO A 93 -2.26 5.99 -0.33
N GLY A 94 -1.02 6.48 -0.51
CA GLY A 94 -0.01 5.77 -1.31
C GLY A 94 0.52 4.50 -0.64
N ALA A 95 0.45 4.39 0.69
CA ALA A 95 0.76 3.15 1.39
C ALA A 95 0.16 3.10 2.79
N ALA A 96 0.05 1.92 3.37
CA ALA A 96 -0.27 1.70 4.76
C ALA A 96 0.47 0.47 5.30
N VAL A 97 0.71 0.48 6.61
CA VAL A 97 1.28 -0.68 7.30
C VAL A 97 0.73 -0.78 8.71
N TYR A 98 0.34 -1.99 9.09
CA TYR A 98 0.09 -2.31 10.49
C TYR A 98 1.36 -2.86 11.14
N ASP A 99 1.85 -2.14 12.14
CA ASP A 99 2.91 -2.62 13.02
C ASP A 99 2.30 -3.51 14.10
N ARG A 100 2.57 -4.82 14.00
CA ARG A 100 2.01 -5.82 14.91
C ARG A 100 2.58 -5.76 16.32
N TYR A 101 3.77 -5.17 16.50
CA TYR A 101 4.44 -5.10 17.79
C TYR A 101 3.96 -3.90 18.58
N THR A 102 3.87 -2.73 17.94
CA THR A 102 3.36 -1.52 18.60
C THR A 102 1.84 -1.38 18.53
N ARG A 103 1.18 -2.24 17.74
CA ARG A 103 -0.27 -2.22 17.46
C ARG A 103 -0.72 -0.88 16.88
N LYS A 104 0.14 -0.30 16.03
CA LYS A 104 -0.09 0.98 15.37
C LYS A 104 -0.36 0.76 13.90
N PHE A 105 -1.34 1.47 13.38
CA PHE A 105 -1.61 1.53 11.95
C PHE A 105 -1.02 2.82 11.39
N TYR A 106 -0.15 2.71 10.40
CA TYR A 106 0.47 3.85 9.72
C TYR A 106 -0.12 3.98 8.33
N ILE A 107 -0.47 5.20 7.93
CA ILE A 107 -0.94 5.52 6.58
C ILE A 107 -0.03 6.62 6.03
N PHE A 108 0.49 6.45 4.82
CA PHE A 108 1.41 7.36 4.15
C PHE A 108 0.71 8.01 2.97
N LYS A 109 0.86 9.32 2.82
CA LYS A 109 0.41 10.05 1.63
C LYS A 109 1.31 11.25 1.38
N GLY A 110 1.82 11.35 0.16
CA GLY A 110 2.68 12.44 -0.28
C GLY A 110 3.81 12.68 0.73
N ARG A 111 3.80 13.87 1.34
CA ARG A 111 4.86 14.30 2.28
C ARG A 111 4.58 13.95 3.74
N ARG A 112 3.48 13.28 4.05
CA ARG A 112 2.98 13.09 5.42
C ARG A 112 2.67 11.63 5.72
N TYR A 113 2.66 11.32 7.01
CA TYR A 113 2.16 10.05 7.50
C TYR A 113 1.28 10.24 8.74
N TRP A 114 0.26 9.42 8.84
CA TRP A 114 -0.69 9.35 9.93
C TRP A 114 -0.42 8.08 10.74
N ARG A 115 -0.73 8.12 12.02
CA ARG A 115 -0.62 6.98 12.92
C ARG A 115 -1.90 6.83 13.71
N PHE A 116 -2.37 5.60 13.84
CA PHE A 116 -3.60 5.27 14.54
C PHE A 116 -3.36 4.17 15.58
N THR A 117 -4.07 4.28 16.70
CA THR A 117 -4.26 3.19 17.67
C THR A 117 -5.66 2.65 17.48
N ALA A 118 -5.77 1.37 17.11
CA ALA A 118 -7.01 0.84 16.53
C ALA A 118 -7.45 1.77 15.37
N ASN A 119 -8.60 2.44 15.50
CA ASN A 119 -9.11 3.38 14.52
C ASN A 119 -8.94 4.87 14.88
N ARG A 120 -8.36 5.18 16.04
CA ARG A 120 -8.22 6.57 16.49
C ARG A 120 -6.88 7.15 16.10
N LYS A 121 -6.89 8.31 15.43
CA LYS A 121 -5.67 9.04 15.09
C LYS A 121 -4.93 9.44 16.36
N ASP A 122 -3.64 9.15 16.42
CA ASP A 122 -2.82 9.52 17.56
C ASP A 122 -2.62 11.06 17.59
N PRO A 123 -2.58 11.69 18.79
CA PRO A 123 -2.30 13.11 18.92
C PRO A 123 -0.96 13.51 18.28
N GLY A 124 -0.93 14.68 17.63
CA GLY A 124 0.26 15.18 16.93
C GLY A 124 0.52 14.52 15.56
N TYR A 125 -0.47 13.82 15.01
CA TYR A 125 -0.46 13.31 13.64
C TYR A 125 -1.48 14.03 12.73
N PRO A 126 -1.16 14.23 11.44
CA PRO A 126 -0.01 13.67 10.72
C PRO A 126 1.33 14.34 11.02
N LYS A 127 2.42 13.60 10.76
CA LYS A 127 3.80 14.10 10.80
C LYS A 127 4.41 14.12 9.41
N THR A 128 5.41 14.97 9.21
CA THR A 128 6.15 15.07 7.95
C THR A 128 7.06 13.85 7.77
N LEU A 129 7.05 13.27 6.57
CA LEU A 129 7.98 12.22 6.17
C LEU A 129 9.35 12.83 5.82
N PRO A 130 10.44 12.13 6.17
CA PRO A 130 11.77 12.46 5.65
C PRO A 130 11.75 12.54 4.11
N PRO A 131 12.52 13.47 3.49
CA PRO A 131 12.51 13.70 2.05
C PRO A 131 12.58 12.43 1.19
N ASP A 132 13.49 11.52 1.53
CA ASP A 132 13.73 10.26 0.81
C ASP A 132 12.51 9.32 0.73
N PHE A 133 11.48 9.52 1.57
CA PHE A 133 10.30 8.65 1.66
C PHE A 133 8.98 9.38 1.45
N ARG A 134 9.02 10.65 1.08
CA ARG A 134 7.84 11.35 0.55
C ARG A 134 7.40 10.64 -0.73
N GLY A 135 6.12 10.30 -0.85
CA GLY A 135 5.61 9.47 -1.96
C GLY A 135 5.94 7.98 -1.81
N THR A 136 5.92 7.45 -0.58
CA THR A 136 5.97 5.99 -0.37
C THR A 136 4.75 5.35 -1.03
N ARG A 137 4.98 4.38 -1.92
CA ARG A 137 3.95 3.68 -2.71
C ARG A 137 3.65 2.26 -2.23
N ALA A 138 4.44 1.70 -1.31
CA ALA A 138 4.11 0.45 -0.65
C ALA A 138 4.83 0.34 0.69
N ALA A 139 4.21 -0.31 1.68
CA ALA A 139 4.82 -0.51 2.98
C ALA A 139 4.44 -1.85 3.60
N PHE A 140 5.39 -2.54 4.24
CA PHE A 140 5.06 -3.70 5.07
C PHE A 140 5.96 -3.84 6.29
N GLN A 141 5.50 -4.57 7.30
CA GLN A 141 6.35 -4.95 8.43
C GLN A 141 7.07 -6.27 8.17
N GLY A 142 8.40 -6.23 8.24
CA GLY A 142 9.26 -7.40 8.10
C GLY A 142 9.12 -8.40 9.25
N ARG A 143 9.72 -9.58 9.07
CA ARG A 143 9.81 -10.58 10.15
C ARG A 143 10.57 -10.04 11.37
N ASP A 144 11.58 -9.23 11.11
CA ASP A 144 12.48 -8.61 12.09
C ASP A 144 11.89 -7.36 12.78
N GLY A 145 10.62 -7.03 12.52
CA GLY A 145 9.92 -5.88 13.12
C GLY A 145 10.13 -4.55 12.43
N GLY A 146 11.09 -4.46 11.51
CA GLY A 146 11.34 -3.24 10.75
C GLY A 146 10.16 -2.92 9.83
N LEU A 147 9.90 -1.63 9.64
CA LEU A 147 8.96 -1.16 8.62
C LEU A 147 9.73 -0.93 7.32
N TYR A 148 9.31 -1.63 6.26
CA TYR A 148 9.92 -1.56 4.95
C TYR A 148 9.07 -0.64 4.07
N LEU A 149 9.61 0.50 3.67
CA LEU A 149 8.93 1.49 2.83
C LEU A 149 9.54 1.52 1.44
N PHE A 150 8.72 1.44 0.40
CA PHE A 150 9.16 1.39 -0.99
C PHE A 150 8.74 2.66 -1.74
N LYS A 151 9.68 3.19 -2.52
CA LYS A 151 9.47 4.34 -3.40
C LYS A 151 10.31 4.13 -4.66
N GLY A 152 9.67 4.24 -5.82
CA GLY A 152 10.38 4.11 -7.08
C GLY A 152 11.08 2.75 -7.21
N ARG A 153 12.41 2.79 -7.36
CA ARG A 153 13.27 1.59 -7.44
C ARG A 153 13.90 1.20 -6.11
N ASP A 154 13.63 1.97 -5.06
CA ASP A 154 14.35 1.94 -3.80
C ASP A 154 13.43 1.55 -2.64
N TYR A 155 14.03 1.10 -1.54
CA TYR A 155 13.33 0.85 -0.30
C TYR A 155 14.19 1.21 0.90
N THR A 156 13.54 1.40 2.04
CA THR A 156 14.19 1.54 3.35
C THR A 156 13.64 0.66 4.41
N ARG A 157 14.45 0.47 5.45
CA ARG A 157 14.08 -0.24 6.66
C ARG A 157 14.14 0.70 7.85
N TRP A 158 12.99 0.98 8.42
CA TRP A 158 12.82 1.83 9.58
C TRP A 158 12.69 1.02 10.86
N ALA A 159 13.21 1.56 11.96
CA ALA A 159 12.85 1.09 13.28
C ALA A 159 11.34 1.31 13.51
N GLU A 160 10.78 0.50 14.42
CA GLU A 160 9.43 0.70 14.95
C GLU A 160 9.27 2.18 15.33
N SER A 161 8.11 2.78 15.03
CA SER A 161 7.78 4.21 15.17
C SER A 161 8.31 5.22 14.13
N LEU A 162 9.04 4.79 13.10
CA LEU A 162 9.55 5.67 12.03
C LEU A 162 10.49 6.79 12.54
N THR A 163 11.18 6.55 13.66
CA THR A 163 12.07 7.55 14.27
C THR A 163 13.48 7.55 13.67
N ARG A 164 13.93 6.42 13.12
CA ARG A 164 15.27 6.23 12.55
C ARG A 164 15.27 5.07 11.57
N HIS A 165 15.95 5.22 10.42
CA HIS A 165 16.23 4.11 9.51
C HIS A 165 17.59 3.47 9.78
N ALA A 166 17.76 2.23 9.33
CA ALA A 166 19.03 1.52 9.42
C ALA A 166 20.09 2.16 8.51
N SER A 167 21.37 2.04 8.87
CA SER A 167 22.47 2.54 8.01
C SER A 167 22.53 1.79 6.67
N GLY A 168 22.97 2.47 5.61
CA GLY A 168 23.12 1.90 4.27
C GLY A 168 21.83 1.87 3.44
N TYR A 169 20.87 2.73 3.78
CA TYR A 169 19.56 2.88 3.16
C TYR A 169 19.39 4.34 2.69
N PRO A 170 18.65 4.63 1.60
CA PRO A 170 17.89 3.72 0.73
C PRO A 170 18.73 2.73 -0.07
N ARG A 171 18.13 1.58 -0.39
CA ARG A 171 18.74 0.52 -1.22
C ARG A 171 17.85 0.22 -2.40
N LYS A 172 18.46 -0.14 -3.53
CA LYS A 172 17.73 -0.65 -4.70
C LYS A 172 16.97 -1.93 -4.32
N ALA A 173 15.65 -1.92 -4.48
CA ALA A 173 14.79 -3.03 -4.06
C ALA A 173 15.20 -4.34 -4.74
N ALA A 174 15.47 -4.29 -6.05
CA ALA A 174 15.88 -5.44 -6.85
C ALA A 174 17.19 -6.12 -6.38
N THR A 175 18.03 -5.46 -5.57
CA THR A 175 19.27 -6.05 -5.05
C THR A 175 19.01 -7.08 -3.95
N TYR A 176 17.94 -6.89 -3.18
CA TYR A 176 17.56 -7.79 -2.08
C TYR A 176 16.35 -8.63 -2.45
N TRP A 177 15.34 -8.00 -3.05
CA TRP A 177 14.14 -8.62 -3.60
C TRP A 177 14.38 -8.94 -5.08
N GLN A 178 15.22 -9.93 -5.36
CA GLN A 178 15.62 -10.25 -6.74
C GLN A 178 14.39 -10.52 -7.62
N GLY A 179 14.35 -9.83 -8.77
CA GLY A 179 13.24 -9.91 -9.74
C GLY A 179 12.02 -9.05 -9.39
N LEU A 180 12.06 -8.25 -8.32
CA LEU A 180 11.01 -7.29 -8.03
C LEU A 180 11.07 -6.11 -9.02
N PRO A 181 9.94 -5.72 -9.66
CA PRO A 181 9.90 -4.54 -10.51
C PRO A 181 10.03 -3.25 -9.67
N PRO A 182 10.43 -2.14 -10.28
CA PRO A 182 10.28 -0.82 -9.65
C PRO A 182 8.81 -0.39 -9.60
N ASN A 183 8.51 0.62 -8.79
CA ASN A 183 7.18 1.25 -8.65
C ASN A 183 6.12 0.20 -8.30
N ILE A 184 6.30 -0.46 -7.16
CA ILE A 184 5.28 -1.36 -6.61
C ILE A 184 4.20 -0.52 -5.90
N GLU A 185 2.97 -1.01 -5.91
CA GLU A 185 1.76 -0.29 -5.44
C GLU A 185 1.24 -0.82 -4.09
N ALA A 186 1.51 -2.09 -3.79
CA ALA A 186 1.13 -2.69 -2.52
C ALA A 186 2.16 -3.72 -2.10
N ALA A 187 2.36 -3.87 -0.80
CA ALA A 187 3.05 -5.02 -0.28
C ALA A 187 2.57 -5.35 1.13
N PHE A 188 2.45 -6.63 1.46
CA PHE A 188 2.25 -7.05 2.84
C PHE A 188 2.88 -8.40 3.12
N ARG A 189 3.15 -8.64 4.41
CA ARG A 189 3.51 -9.96 4.92
C ARG A 189 2.24 -10.65 5.41
N ALA A 190 1.87 -11.76 4.80
CA ALA A 190 0.71 -12.54 5.21
C ALA A 190 1.05 -13.50 6.37
N TYR A 191 0.00 -14.10 6.95
CA TYR A 191 0.14 -15.04 8.07
C TYR A 191 0.85 -16.35 7.69
N ASP A 192 0.73 -16.77 6.43
CA ASP A 192 1.48 -17.91 5.86
C ASP A 192 3.02 -17.69 5.84
N GLY A 193 3.47 -16.48 6.21
CA GLY A 193 4.87 -16.11 6.31
C GLY A 193 5.50 -15.62 5.01
N TYR A 194 4.74 -15.58 3.92
CA TYR A 194 5.19 -15.02 2.64
C TYR A 194 4.94 -13.51 2.58
N TYR A 195 5.73 -12.84 1.74
CA TYR A 195 5.51 -11.47 1.32
C TYR A 195 4.81 -11.48 -0.02
N TYR A 196 3.71 -10.75 -0.13
CA TYR A 196 2.96 -10.55 -1.35
C TYR A 196 3.16 -9.10 -1.77
N VAL A 197 3.60 -8.90 -3.01
CA VAL A 197 3.90 -7.58 -3.57
C VAL A 197 3.13 -7.42 -4.87
N PHE A 198 2.51 -6.27 -5.07
CA PHE A 198 1.54 -6.01 -6.13
C PHE A 198 2.01 -4.85 -6.99
N LYS A 199 1.77 -5.00 -8.30
CA LYS A 199 1.95 -3.95 -9.29
C LYS A 199 1.04 -4.25 -10.47
N TYR A 200 0.19 -3.30 -10.81
CA TYR A 200 -0.87 -3.47 -11.80
C TYR A 200 -1.67 -4.77 -11.53
N GLN A 201 -2.02 -5.50 -12.58
CA GLN A 201 -2.78 -6.74 -12.48
C GLN A 201 -1.92 -7.97 -12.11
N ARG A 202 -0.73 -7.78 -11.52
CA ARG A 202 0.20 -8.86 -11.16
C ARG A 202 0.65 -8.79 -9.72
N TYR A 203 0.95 -9.96 -9.17
CA TYR A 203 1.55 -10.07 -7.85
C TYR A 203 2.75 -11.02 -7.87
N TRP A 204 3.72 -10.70 -7.02
CA TRP A 204 4.92 -11.46 -6.72
C TRP A 204 4.78 -12.04 -5.32
N ARG A 205 5.29 -13.24 -5.12
CA ARG A 205 5.32 -13.90 -3.82
C ARG A 205 6.74 -14.25 -3.43
N PHE A 206 7.20 -13.74 -2.30
CA PHE A 206 8.53 -14.00 -1.76
C PHE A 206 8.45 -14.77 -0.46
N ASN A 207 9.36 -15.72 -0.26
CA ASN A 207 9.47 -16.41 1.03
C ASN A 207 10.09 -15.50 2.11
N SER A 208 10.21 -16.02 3.32
CA SER A 208 10.76 -15.30 4.47
C SER A 208 12.21 -14.81 4.31
N LEU A 209 12.94 -15.31 3.30
CA LEU A 209 14.30 -14.93 2.94
C LEU A 209 14.36 -13.97 1.74
N ALA A 210 13.23 -13.34 1.37
CA ALA A 210 13.10 -12.46 0.21
C ALA A 210 13.46 -13.13 -1.13
N ARG A 211 13.29 -14.45 -1.23
CA ARG A 211 13.46 -15.20 -2.49
C ARG A 211 12.12 -15.37 -3.19
N MET A 212 12.05 -15.03 -4.46
CA MET A 212 10.85 -15.18 -5.26
C MET A 212 10.44 -16.65 -5.36
N SER A 213 9.17 -16.94 -5.12
CA SER A 213 8.60 -18.28 -5.28
C SER A 213 8.60 -18.67 -6.77
N PRO A 214 8.85 -19.95 -7.12
CA PRO A 214 8.76 -20.41 -8.50
C PRO A 214 7.38 -20.14 -9.13
N GLY A 215 7.37 -19.72 -10.40
CA GLY A 215 6.14 -19.47 -11.16
C GLY A 215 5.46 -18.12 -10.88
N PHE A 216 6.13 -17.20 -10.20
CA PHE A 216 5.71 -15.81 -10.03
C PHE A 216 6.49 -14.88 -10.98
N PRO A 217 5.93 -13.73 -11.38
CA PRO A 217 4.63 -13.18 -10.94
C PRO A 217 3.41 -13.81 -11.62
N LYS A 218 2.28 -13.80 -10.90
CA LYS A 218 0.97 -14.30 -11.36
C LYS A 218 -0.05 -13.16 -11.50
N SER A 219 -1.14 -13.40 -12.23
CA SER A 219 -2.25 -12.46 -12.32
C SER A 219 -3.04 -12.39 -11.01
N ILE A 220 -3.49 -11.20 -10.63
CA ILE A 220 -4.34 -11.00 -9.44
C ILE A 220 -5.77 -11.48 -9.66
N ARG A 221 -6.28 -11.44 -10.90
CA ARG A 221 -7.69 -11.74 -11.23
C ARG A 221 -8.20 -13.08 -10.66
N PRO A 222 -7.55 -14.23 -10.92
CA PRO A 222 -8.08 -15.52 -10.48
C PRO A 222 -7.93 -15.77 -8.96
N VAL A 223 -6.94 -15.15 -8.33
CA VAL A 223 -6.60 -15.44 -6.92
C VAL A 223 -7.16 -14.37 -6.01
N TRP A 224 -6.80 -13.11 -6.24
CA TRP A 224 -7.11 -11.99 -5.37
C TRP A 224 -8.50 -11.42 -5.62
N LEU A 225 -8.96 -11.39 -6.87
CA LEU A 225 -10.28 -10.85 -7.22
C LEU A 225 -11.34 -11.92 -7.41
N ASN A 226 -10.94 -13.20 -7.33
CA ASN A 226 -11.80 -14.35 -7.57
C ASN A 226 -12.61 -14.24 -8.89
N CYS A 227 -12.02 -13.61 -9.91
CA CYS A 227 -12.64 -13.52 -11.21
C CYS A 227 -12.74 -14.92 -11.82
N ARG A 228 -13.96 -15.31 -12.20
CA ARG A 228 -14.20 -16.58 -12.87
C ARG A 228 -13.47 -16.56 -14.21
N ARG A 229 -12.59 -17.53 -14.44
CA ARG A 229 -12.12 -17.80 -15.79
C ARG A 229 -13.33 -18.22 -16.63
N PRO A 230 -13.54 -17.66 -17.84
CA PRO A 230 -14.44 -18.29 -18.79
C PRO A 230 -14.05 -19.77 -18.92
N SER A 231 -15.07 -20.63 -18.99
CA SER A 231 -15.14 -22.03 -18.54
C SER A 231 -14.10 -23.03 -19.10
N ARG A 232 -13.06 -22.59 -19.82
CA ARG A 232 -12.12 -23.47 -20.53
C ARG A 232 -10.82 -23.79 -19.81
N MET A 233 -10.50 -23.19 -18.66
CA MET A 233 -9.28 -23.52 -17.90
C MET A 233 -9.46 -23.37 -16.38
N GLN A 234 -10.18 -24.30 -15.74
CA GLN A 234 -10.27 -24.38 -14.28
C GLN A 234 -8.99 -24.95 -13.66
N GLN A 235 -8.38 -24.18 -12.75
CA GLN A 235 -7.74 -24.60 -11.48
C GLN A 235 -6.98 -23.37 -10.92
N GLY A 236 -7.39 -22.84 -9.76
CA GLY A 236 -6.67 -21.69 -9.16
C GLY A 236 -7.26 -20.99 -7.93
N GLY A 237 -8.39 -21.43 -7.36
CA GLY A 237 -9.02 -20.78 -6.19
C GLY A 237 -8.55 -21.09 -4.75
N PRO A 238 -7.52 -21.90 -4.44
CA PRO A 238 -7.23 -22.28 -3.04
C PRO A 238 -6.29 -21.34 -2.27
N GLU A 239 -5.63 -20.38 -2.93
CA GLU A 239 -4.56 -19.57 -2.28
C GLU A 239 -5.14 -18.57 -1.27
N LEU A 240 -6.21 -17.82 -1.61
CA LEU A 240 -6.88 -16.95 -0.65
C LEU A 240 -7.67 -17.68 0.44
N SER A 241 -8.25 -18.85 0.14
CA SER A 241 -8.94 -19.64 1.15
C SER A 241 -7.97 -20.12 2.22
N TYR A 242 -6.76 -20.56 1.85
CA TYR A 242 -5.73 -20.89 2.83
C TYR A 242 -5.30 -19.67 3.66
N LEU A 243 -5.03 -18.54 2.98
CA LEU A 243 -4.66 -17.28 3.62
C LEU A 243 -5.71 -16.76 4.60
N THR A 244 -6.99 -17.08 4.41
CA THR A 244 -8.12 -16.61 5.25
C THR A 244 -8.66 -17.65 6.23
N GLN A 245 -8.50 -18.94 5.96
CA GLN A 245 -9.01 -20.03 6.79
C GLN A 245 -8.12 -20.29 8.01
N GLU A 246 -6.80 -20.11 7.90
CA GLU A 246 -5.91 -20.12 9.08
C GLU A 246 -6.14 -18.90 10.00
N MET A 247 -6.75 -17.81 9.49
CA MET A 247 -7.07 -16.62 10.28
C MET A 247 -8.26 -16.83 11.25
N ARG A 248 -9.10 -17.87 11.05
CA ARG A 248 -10.13 -18.29 12.02
C ARG A 248 -9.62 -19.22 13.12
N GLN A 249 -8.44 -19.82 12.94
CA GLN A 249 -7.93 -20.88 13.81
C GLN A 249 -6.71 -20.47 14.65
N SER A 250 -6.31 -19.18 14.61
CA SER A 250 -5.31 -18.69 15.58
C SER A 250 -5.89 -18.78 17.00
N PRO A 251 -5.22 -19.48 17.94
CA PRO A 251 -5.75 -19.67 19.28
C PRO A 251 -5.83 -18.32 19.97
N THR A 252 -7.01 -17.98 20.48
CA THR A 252 -7.14 -17.11 21.64
C THR A 252 -6.45 -17.82 22.79
N SER A 253 -5.16 -17.58 22.99
CA SER A 253 -4.45 -18.07 24.16
C SER A 253 -4.73 -17.12 25.32
N ASP A 254 -5.38 -17.71 26.32
CA ASP A 254 -5.81 -17.25 27.65
C ASP A 254 -4.97 -16.16 28.34
#